data_AF-A0AA86SS91-F1
#
_entry.id   AF-A0AA86SS91-F1
#
_cell.length_a   1.000
_cell.length_b   1.000
_cell.length_c   1.000
_cell.angle_alpha   90.00
_cell.angle_beta   90.00
_cell.angle_gamma   90.00
#
_symmetry.space_group_name_H-M   'P 1'
#
loop_
_entity.id
_entity.type
_entity.pdbx_description
1 polymer ?
#
loop_
_entity_poly.entity_id
_entity_poly.type
_entity_poly.pdbx_seq_one_letter_code
_entity_poly.pdbx_strand_id
1 'polypeptide(L)'
;MAVFRRMNSHDLITGWRYGSWGICFTYGTWFGVKGLVSGGRSFSNCSNIRKACDFLLSKQLPSGGWGESYLSCQNKVYTNLEGNKGHVVNTGWAMLALIYAGQGERDPTPLHKAAMCT
;
A
#
# COMPACT_ATOMS: atom_id res chain seq x y z
N MET A 1 8.86 4.43 21.85
CA MET A 1 7.47 4.82 22.15
C MET A 1 6.95 5.67 20.99
N ALA A 2 5.87 5.24 20.35
CA ALA A 2 5.24 6.00 19.26
C ALA A 2 4.47 7.20 19.83
N VAL A 3 4.80 8.41 19.36
CA VAL A 3 4.02 9.61 19.68
C VAL A 3 2.79 9.62 18.78
N PHE A 4 1.65 9.22 19.33
CA PHE A 4 0.34 9.40 18.71
C PHE A 4 -0.08 10.87 18.92
N ARG A 5 0.40 11.79 18.07
CA ARG A 5 -0.07 13.17 18.10
C ARG A 5 -1.48 13.19 17.49
N ARG A 6 -2.47 13.54 18.32
CA ARG A 6 -3.89 13.71 17.98
C ARG A 6 -4.03 14.58 16.72
N MET A 7 -4.47 13.99 15.61
CA MET A 7 -4.74 14.68 14.34
C MET A 7 -6.23 15.04 14.26
N ASN A 8 -6.52 16.28 13.90
CA ASN A 8 -7.88 16.81 13.72
C ASN A 8 -8.49 16.34 12.39
N SER A 9 -9.82 16.38 12.33
CA SER A 9 -10.69 15.84 11.26
C SER A 9 -10.42 16.36 9.85
N HIS A 10 -9.68 17.47 9.67
CA HIS A 10 -9.39 18.04 8.36
C HIS A 10 -8.18 17.42 7.63
N ASP A 11 -7.28 16.69 8.32
CA ASP A 11 -6.06 16.11 7.72
C ASP A 11 -6.20 14.64 7.26
N LEU A 12 -7.37 14.03 7.46
CA LEU A 12 -7.60 12.60 7.20
C LEU A 12 -7.65 12.23 5.71
N ILE A 13 -7.86 13.20 4.82
CA ILE A 13 -8.06 12.94 3.38
C ILE A 13 -6.73 12.78 2.64
N THR A 14 -5.62 13.32 3.16
CA THR A 14 -4.30 13.29 2.50
C THR A 14 -3.18 12.67 3.36
N GLY A 15 -3.33 12.60 4.69
CA GLY A 15 -2.25 12.22 5.62
C GLY A 15 -1.91 10.73 5.72
N TRP A 16 -2.79 9.83 5.27
CA TRP A 16 -2.54 8.38 5.42
C TRP A 16 -1.48 7.82 4.44
N ARG A 17 -1.11 8.61 3.42
CA ARG A 17 -0.13 8.28 2.39
C ARG A 17 1.33 8.47 2.83
N TYR A 18 1.55 8.93 4.06
CA TYR A 18 2.88 9.30 4.54
C TYR A 18 3.43 8.21 5.48
N GLY A 19 4.27 7.33 4.93
CA GLY A 19 5.13 6.46 5.73
C GLY A 19 6.33 7.24 6.27
N SER A 20 6.24 7.80 7.47
CA SER A 20 7.38 8.52 8.11
C SER A 20 8.58 7.62 8.47
N TRP A 21 8.53 6.31 8.22
CA TRP A 21 9.56 5.34 8.66
C TRP A 21 9.86 4.20 7.67
N GLY A 22 9.36 4.25 6.43
CA GLY A 22 9.59 3.26 5.38
C GLY A 22 9.36 3.86 3.98
N ILE A 23 9.87 3.24 2.91
CA ILE A 23 9.66 3.75 1.54
C ILE A 23 8.13 3.77 1.24
N CYS A 24 7.66 4.95 0.84
CA CYS A 24 6.61 5.67 1.56
C CYS A 24 5.20 5.11 1.37
N PHE A 25 4.80 4.84 0.14
CA PHE A 25 3.40 4.61 -0.16
C PHE A 25 3.02 3.15 0.06
N THR A 26 3.86 2.18 -0.31
CA THR A 26 3.58 0.75 -0.12
C THR A 26 3.54 0.38 1.38
N TYR A 27 4.51 0.89 2.13
CA TYR A 27 4.58 0.74 3.59
C TYR A 27 3.41 1.44 4.31
N GLY A 28 3.16 2.72 4.00
CA GLY A 28 2.04 3.47 4.60
C GLY A 28 0.69 2.86 4.28
N THR A 29 0.53 2.35 3.05
CA THR A 29 -0.70 1.68 2.60
C THR A 29 -0.98 0.43 3.42
N TRP A 30 0.04 -0.39 3.69
CA TRP A 30 -0.10 -1.59 4.51
C TRP A 30 -0.55 -1.26 5.93
N PHE A 31 0.12 -0.32 6.61
CA PHE A 31 -0.26 0.06 7.98
C PHE A 31 -1.66 0.68 8.06
N GLY A 32 -2.01 1.54 7.10
CA GLY A 32 -3.34 2.15 7.07
C GLY A 32 -4.46 1.14 6.82
N VAL A 33 -4.27 0.22 5.88
CA VAL A 33 -5.23 -0.87 5.65
C VAL A 33 -5.35 -1.75 6.88
N LYS A 34 -4.23 -2.18 7.47
CA LYS A 34 -4.23 -3.02 8.67
C LYS A 34 -4.93 -2.33 9.85
N GLY A 35 -4.70 -1.03 10.04
CA GLY A 35 -5.35 -0.24 11.09
C GLY A 35 -6.87 -0.13 10.88
N LEU A 36 -7.31 0.14 9.64
CA LEU A 36 -8.73 0.18 9.30
C LEU A 36 -9.41 -1.18 9.52
N VAL A 37 -8.75 -2.27 9.07
CA VAL A 37 -9.24 -3.65 9.26
C VAL A 37 -9.36 -4.01 10.73
N SER A 38 -8.37 -3.63 11.55
CA SER A 38 -8.42 -3.82 13.01
C SER A 38 -9.57 -3.05 13.67
N GLY A 39 -10.00 -1.94 13.07
CA GLY A 39 -11.19 -1.19 13.49
C GLY A 39 -12.52 -1.73 12.94
N GLY A 40 -12.54 -2.97 12.42
CA GLY A 40 -13.73 -3.62 11.85
C GLY A 40 -14.13 -3.09 10.47
N ARG A 41 -13.27 -2.30 9.81
CA ARG A 41 -13.50 -1.89 8.42
C ARG A 41 -13.10 -3.01 7.47
N SER A 42 -13.76 -3.09 6.33
CA SER A 42 -13.53 -4.07 5.28
C SER A 42 -13.63 -3.41 3.92
N PHE A 43 -13.26 -4.14 2.87
CA PHE A 43 -13.38 -3.64 1.50
C PHE A 43 -14.81 -3.24 1.14
N SER A 44 -15.83 -3.91 1.68
CA SER A 44 -17.24 -3.59 1.41
C SER A 44 -17.70 -2.33 2.15
N ASN A 45 -17.28 -2.14 3.40
CA ASN A 45 -17.80 -1.08 4.26
C ASN A 45 -16.97 0.22 4.27
N CYS A 46 -15.78 0.24 3.64
CA CYS A 46 -14.87 1.39 3.70
C CYS A 46 -14.30 1.76 2.33
N SER A 47 -14.63 2.96 1.86
CA SER A 47 -14.11 3.51 0.60
C SER A 47 -12.60 3.73 0.62
N ASN A 48 -11.99 3.97 1.79
CA ASN A 48 -10.55 4.16 1.93
C ASN A 48 -9.77 2.86 1.65
N ILE A 49 -10.28 1.71 2.11
CA ILE A 49 -9.70 0.40 1.81
C ILE A 49 -9.78 0.10 0.31
N ARG A 50 -10.89 0.48 -0.35
CA ARG A 50 -11.02 0.35 -1.80
C ARG A 50 -9.99 1.17 -2.56
N LYS A 51 -9.91 2.47 -2.25
CA LYS A 51 -8.91 3.37 -2.82
C LYS A 51 -7.47 2.89 -2.58
N ALA A 52 -7.19 2.29 -1.43
CA ALA A 52 -5.89 1.69 -1.12
C ALA A 52 -5.58 0.51 -2.05
N CYS A 53 -6.53 -0.40 -2.24
CA CYS A 53 -6.37 -1.54 -3.15
C CYS A 53 -6.20 -1.06 -4.59
N ASP A 54 -7.05 -0.15 -5.06
CA ASP A 54 -7.01 0.39 -6.41
C ASP A 54 -5.66 1.08 -6.68
N PHE A 55 -5.15 1.83 -5.69
CA PHE A 55 -3.84 2.44 -5.77
C PHE A 55 -2.73 1.38 -5.92
N LEU A 56 -2.72 0.34 -5.09
CA LEU A 56 -1.71 -0.72 -5.19
C LEU A 56 -1.79 -1.45 -6.53
N LEU A 57 -2.99 -1.88 -6.93
CA LEU A 57 -3.21 -2.58 -8.20
C LEU A 57 -2.78 -1.73 -9.40
N SER A 58 -3.03 -0.41 -9.37
CA SER A 58 -2.57 0.51 -10.42
C SER A 58 -1.05 0.63 -10.55
N LYS A 59 -0.31 0.20 -9.54
CA LYS A 59 1.17 0.27 -9.47
C LYS A 59 1.83 -1.09 -9.58
N GLN A 60 1.07 -2.17 -9.80
CA GLN A 60 1.63 -3.48 -10.06
C GLN A 60 2.40 -3.45 -11.38
N LEU A 61 3.65 -3.91 -11.35
CA LEU A 61 4.51 -3.95 -12.52
C LEU A 61 4.14 -5.14 -13.42
N PRO A 62 4.56 -5.14 -14.71
CA PRO A 62 4.35 -6.30 -15.59
C PRO A 62 4.96 -7.60 -15.07
N SER A 63 6.06 -7.51 -14.30
CA SER A 63 6.66 -8.65 -13.60
C SER A 63 5.83 -9.17 -12.42
N GLY A 64 4.74 -8.49 -12.05
CA GLY A 64 3.86 -8.83 -10.94
C GLY A 64 4.24 -8.18 -9.60
N GLY A 65 5.45 -7.61 -9.47
CA GLY A 65 5.93 -6.98 -8.24
C GLY A 65 5.60 -5.49 -8.10
N TRP A 66 6.06 -4.91 -6.99
CA TRP A 66 6.07 -3.47 -6.73
C TRP A 66 7.50 -3.01 -6.49
N GLY A 67 7.85 -1.84 -7.03
CA GLY A 67 9.19 -1.27 -6.88
C GLY A 67 9.11 0.23 -6.73
N GLU A 68 9.27 0.71 -5.50
CA GLU A 68 9.22 2.13 -5.14
C GLU A 68 10.63 2.67 -4.90
N SER A 69 10.96 3.78 -5.54
CA SER A 69 12.22 4.51 -5.33
C SER A 69 12.13 5.42 -4.09
N TYR A 70 13.28 5.67 -3.44
CA TYR A 70 13.38 6.62 -2.33
C TYR A 70 12.92 8.04 -2.72
N LEU A 71 13.02 8.38 -4.01
CA LEU A 71 12.54 9.65 -4.57
C LEU A 71 11.04 9.85 -4.33
N SER A 72 10.27 8.77 -4.13
CA SER A 72 8.85 8.83 -3.81
C SER A 72 8.59 9.56 -2.49
N CYS A 73 9.50 9.43 -1.53
CA CYS A 73 9.43 10.14 -0.25
C CYS A 73 9.67 11.65 -0.42
N GLN A 74 10.64 12.03 -1.26
CA GLN A 74 11.01 13.43 -1.50
C GLN A 74 9.97 14.16 -2.35
N ASN A 75 9.51 13.52 -3.43
CA ASN A 75 8.62 14.14 -4.41
C ASN A 75 7.14 14.00 -4.05
N LYS A 76 6.80 13.23 -3.00
CA LYS A 76 5.41 12.95 -2.58
C LYS A 76 4.55 12.34 -3.70
N VAL A 77 5.20 11.66 -4.64
CA VAL A 77 4.58 10.98 -5.79
C VAL A 77 5.21 9.61 -5.91
N TYR A 78 4.38 8.59 -6.10
CA TYR A 78 4.86 7.22 -6.31
C TYR A 78 5.76 7.17 -7.54
N THR A 79 7.04 6.93 -7.32
CA THR A 79 8.07 6.87 -8.35
C THR A 79 8.60 5.44 -8.40
N ASN A 80 8.47 4.81 -9.56
CA ASN A 80 8.99 3.46 -9.75
C ASN A 80 10.52 3.45 -9.60
N LEU A 81 11.07 2.30 -9.20
CA LEU A 81 12.51 2.07 -9.34
C LEU A 81 12.92 2.14 -10.82
N GLU A 82 14.17 2.53 -11.04
CA GLU A 82 14.75 2.62 -12.37
C GLU A 82 14.63 1.28 -13.11
N GLY A 83 14.22 1.34 -14.37
CA GLY A 83 13.95 0.14 -15.18
C GLY A 83 12.67 -0.62 -14.79
N ASN A 84 11.77 -0.02 -14.00
CA ASN A 84 10.52 -0.65 -13.55
C ASN A 84 10.77 -2.01 -12.88
N LYS A 85 11.84 -2.09 -12.09
CA LYS A 85 12.21 -3.31 -11.37
C LYS A 85 11.36 -3.47 -10.11
N GLY A 86 10.87 -4.69 -9.89
CA GLY A 86 10.25 -5.06 -8.63
C GLY A 86 11.28 -5.08 -7.50
N HIS A 87 10.84 -4.75 -6.28
CA HIS A 87 11.66 -4.85 -5.09
C HIS A 87 10.96 -5.73 -4.08
N VAL A 88 11.64 -6.79 -3.62
CA VAL A 88 11.04 -7.86 -2.81
C VAL A 88 10.30 -7.31 -1.58
N VAL A 89 10.87 -6.32 -0.90
CA VAL A 89 10.25 -5.71 0.29
C VAL A 89 8.97 -4.93 -0.06
N ASN A 90 8.98 -4.19 -1.16
CA ASN A 90 7.81 -3.39 -1.58
C ASN A 90 6.69 -4.31 -2.08
N THR A 91 7.06 -5.38 -2.82
CA THR A 91 6.13 -6.44 -3.21
C THR A 91 5.52 -7.11 -1.98
N GLY A 92 6.33 -7.44 -0.96
CA GLY A 92 5.84 -8.02 0.29
C GLY A 92 4.83 -7.14 1.02
N TRP A 93 5.10 -5.84 1.16
CA TRP A 93 4.17 -4.90 1.79
C TRP A 93 2.88 -4.72 1.00
N ALA A 94 2.98 -4.60 -0.34
CA ALA A 94 1.80 -4.50 -1.20
C ALA A 94 0.93 -5.76 -1.13
N MET A 95 1.55 -6.95 -1.15
CA MET A 95 0.85 -8.23 -0.99
C MET A 95 0.15 -8.31 0.36
N LEU A 96 0.82 -7.97 1.47
CA LEU A 96 0.22 -7.97 2.79
C LEU A 96 -0.99 -7.03 2.85
N ALA A 97 -0.85 -5.79 2.34
CA ALA A 97 -1.95 -4.83 2.30
C ALA A 97 -3.16 -5.37 1.52
N LEU A 98 -2.93 -5.97 0.35
CA LEU A 98 -3.99 -6.57 -0.46
C LEU A 98 -4.65 -7.77 0.23
N ILE A 99 -3.87 -8.63 0.89
CA ILE A 99 -4.39 -9.77 1.67
C ILE A 99 -5.26 -9.28 2.82
N TYR A 100 -4.78 -8.33 3.63
CA TYR A 100 -5.57 -7.75 4.74
C TYR A 100 -6.86 -7.07 4.25
N ALA A 101 -6.85 -6.50 3.04
CA ALA A 101 -8.03 -5.91 2.43
C ALA A 101 -8.98 -6.93 1.78
N GLY A 102 -8.73 -8.24 1.90
CA GLY A 102 -9.56 -9.28 1.27
C GLY A 102 -9.47 -9.28 -0.26
N GLN A 103 -8.32 -8.89 -0.84
CA GLN A 103 -8.12 -8.98 -2.29
C GLN A 103 -8.11 -10.43 -2.75
N GLY A 104 -7.54 -11.37 -1.98
CA GLY A 104 -7.45 -12.77 -2.38
C GLY A 104 -8.80 -13.46 -2.57
N GLU A 105 -9.81 -13.07 -1.79
CA GLU A 105 -11.19 -13.59 -1.93
C GLU A 105 -11.90 -12.98 -3.13
N ARG A 106 -11.53 -11.76 -3.53
CA ARG A 106 -12.15 -11.04 -4.66
C ARG A 106 -11.53 -11.41 -6.00
N ASP A 107 -10.20 -11.38 -6.06
CA ASP A 107 -9.40 -11.80 -7.20
C ASP A 107 -7.97 -12.12 -6.73
N PRO A 108 -7.57 -13.42 -6.73
CA PRO A 108 -6.24 -13.84 -6.32
C PRO A 108 -5.18 -13.60 -7.39
N THR A 109 -5.56 -13.28 -8.64
CA THR A 109 -4.64 -13.13 -9.77
C THR A 109 -3.50 -12.14 -9.52
N PRO A 110 -3.73 -10.94 -8.96
CA PRO A 110 -2.67 -10.00 -8.64
C PRO A 110 -1.68 -10.55 -7.60
N LEU A 111 -2.16 -11.34 -6.64
CA LEU A 111 -1.33 -11.97 -5.61
C LEU A 111 -0.49 -13.11 -6.18
N HIS A 112 -1.06 -13.93 -7.07
CA HIS A 112 -0.32 -14.99 -7.76
C HIS A 112 0.80 -14.42 -8.63
N LYS A 113 0.52 -13.36 -9.39
CA LYS A 113 1.54 -12.65 -10.18
C LYS A 113 2.65 -12.11 -9.28
N ALA A 114 2.30 -11.56 -8.13
CA ALA A 114 3.26 -11.06 -7.15
C ALA A 114 4.12 -12.17 -6.53
N ALA A 115 3.56 -13.35 -6.28
CA ALA A 115 4.28 -14.51 -5.77
C ALA A 115 5.29 -15.09 -6.78
N MET A 116 5.02 -14.92 -8.08
CA MET A 116 5.90 -15.36 -9.18
C MET A 116 6.93 -14.29 -9.59
N CYS A 117 6.92 -13.12 -8.96
CA CYS A 117 7.87 -12.05 -9.22
C CYS A 117 9.26 -12.42 -8.65
N THR A 118 10.06 -13.12 -9.46
CA THR A 118 11.52 -13.28 -9.30
C THR A 118 12.24 -12.63 -10.46
#